data_AF-A0A529FKX4-F1
#
_entry.id   AF-A0A529FKX4-F1
#
_cell.length_a   1.000
_cell.length_b   1.000
_cell.length_c   1.000
_cell.angle_alpha   90.00
_cell.angle_beta   90.00
_cell.angle_gamma   90.00
#
_symmetry.space_group_name_H-M   'P 1'
#
loop_
_entity.id
_entity.type
_entity.pdbx_description
1 polymer ?
#
loop_
_entity_poly.entity_id
_entity_poly.type
_entity_poly.pdbx_seq_one_letter_code
_entity_poly.pdbx_strand_id
1 'polypeptide(L)'
;ILAAGSETAADGIVNLAGGVNAVEGFSGYKQMSDEAIVTARPEVILMMDNAGPAVSDDELFSNPSIASTPAGAARKVIRMDGGYLLGFGPRTAEAIRDLAVSLYGGQVTD
;
A
#
# COMPACT_ATOMS: atom_id res chain seq x y z
N ILE A 1 -3.29 0.63 12.91
CA ILE A 1 -3.43 0.38 11.46
C ILE A 1 -3.22 -1.10 11.21
N LEU A 2 -4.13 -1.76 10.48
CA LEU A 2 -3.94 -3.14 10.03
C LEU A 2 -3.11 -3.12 8.75
N ALA A 3 -2.01 -3.87 8.71
CA ALA A 3 -1.10 -3.90 7.56
C ALA A 3 -0.88 -5.32 7.06
N ALA A 4 -0.52 -5.43 5.78
CA ALA A 4 -0.27 -6.68 5.10
C ALA A 4 1.24 -6.99 5.10
N GLY A 5 1.64 -8.03 5.83
CA GLY A 5 3.00 -8.56 5.79
C GLY A 5 3.18 -9.55 4.64
N SER A 6 4.24 -10.35 4.74
CA SER A 6 4.56 -11.43 3.79
C SER A 6 3.42 -12.44 3.63
N GLU A 7 3.45 -13.21 2.53
CA GLU A 7 2.46 -14.26 2.23
C GLU A 7 1.01 -13.72 2.13
N THR A 8 0.86 -12.46 1.74
CA THR A 8 -0.45 -11.85 1.44
C THR A 8 -0.59 -11.55 -0.05
N ALA A 9 -1.82 -11.46 -0.53
CA ALA A 9 -2.11 -10.96 -1.88
C ALA A 9 -1.53 -9.55 -2.09
N ALA A 10 -1.58 -8.70 -1.06
CA ALA A 10 -1.04 -7.34 -1.11
C ALA A 10 0.49 -7.34 -1.27
N ASP A 11 1.19 -8.18 -0.52
CA ASP A 11 2.63 -8.40 -0.67
C ASP A 11 2.98 -8.88 -2.10
N GLY A 12 2.24 -9.87 -2.60
CA GLY A 12 2.40 -10.40 -3.95
C GLY A 12 2.26 -9.33 -5.02
N ILE A 13 1.20 -8.51 -4.98
CA ILE A 13 0.97 -7.53 -6.04
C ILE A 13 1.93 -6.35 -5.97
N VAL A 14 2.35 -5.93 -4.77
CA VAL A 14 3.41 -4.92 -4.60
C VAL A 14 4.71 -5.40 -5.24
N ASN A 15 5.12 -6.64 -4.98
CA ASN A 15 6.33 -7.23 -5.56
C ASN A 15 6.22 -7.37 -7.10
N LEU A 16 5.05 -7.82 -7.61
CA LEU A 16 4.82 -7.94 -9.06
C LEU A 16 4.80 -6.59 -9.78
N ALA A 17 4.36 -5.53 -9.12
CA ALA A 17 4.41 -4.16 -9.62
C ALA A 17 5.82 -3.54 -9.53
N GLY A 18 6.82 -4.27 -9.01
CA GLY A 18 8.21 -3.83 -8.86
C GLY A 18 8.50 -3.08 -7.55
N GLY A 19 7.49 -2.88 -6.71
CA GLY A 19 7.64 -2.26 -5.39
C GLY A 19 8.29 -3.18 -4.36
N VAL A 20 8.58 -2.61 -3.20
CA VAL A 20 9.05 -3.34 -2.02
C VAL A 20 8.04 -3.16 -0.90
N ASN A 21 7.62 -4.25 -0.28
CA ASN A 21 6.74 -4.17 0.88
C ASN A 21 7.52 -3.67 2.11
N ALA A 22 7.19 -2.48 2.59
CA ALA A 22 7.82 -1.89 3.78
C ALA A 22 7.49 -2.65 5.08
N VAL A 23 6.48 -3.53 5.06
CA VAL A 23 6.04 -4.31 6.22
C VAL A 23 6.84 -5.62 6.30
N GLU A 24 7.77 -5.69 7.24
CA GLU A 24 8.60 -6.87 7.48
C GLU A 24 8.30 -7.55 8.84
N GLY A 25 8.86 -8.75 9.03
CA GLY A 25 8.86 -9.42 10.34
C GLY A 25 7.60 -10.21 10.68
N PHE A 26 6.59 -10.25 9.80
CA PHE A 26 5.45 -11.15 9.93
C PHE A 26 4.80 -11.54 8.60
N SER A 27 4.07 -12.65 8.63
CA SER A 27 3.15 -13.07 7.57
C SER A 27 1.69 -12.74 7.91
N GLY A 28 0.87 -12.63 6.87
CA GLY A 28 -0.55 -12.33 6.99
C GLY A 28 -0.83 -10.86 7.34
N TYR A 29 -2.03 -10.59 7.85
CA TYR A 29 -2.46 -9.26 8.27
C TYR A 29 -2.34 -9.10 9.78
N LYS A 30 -1.69 -8.02 10.24
CA LYS A 30 -1.55 -7.73 11.67
C LYS A 30 -1.67 -6.24 11.95
N GLN A 31 -2.11 -5.93 13.17
CA GLN A 31 -2.10 -4.56 13.67
C GLN A 31 -0.65 -4.13 13.88
N MET A 32 -0.23 -3.04 13.24
CA MET A 32 1.07 -2.44 13.48
C MET A 32 1.02 -1.49 14.67
N SER A 33 2.10 -1.47 15.46
CA SER A 33 2.35 -0.40 16.44
C SER A 33 2.82 0.86 15.73
N ASP A 34 2.73 2.00 16.42
CA ASP A 34 3.17 3.28 15.88
C ASP A 34 4.68 3.29 15.59
N GLU A 35 5.49 2.68 16.45
CA GLU A 35 6.94 2.55 16.25
C GLU A 35 7.26 1.68 15.04
N ALA A 36 6.50 0.61 14.80
CA ALA A 36 6.68 -0.26 13.65
C ALA A 36 6.37 0.48 12.34
N ILE A 37 5.33 1.33 12.32
CA ILE A 37 4.98 2.15 11.15
C ILE A 37 6.11 3.16 10.84
N VAL A 38 6.61 3.85 11.87
CA VAL A 38 7.70 4.82 11.70
C VAL A 38 8.98 4.13 11.25
N THR A 39 9.29 2.95 11.80
CA THR A 39 10.49 2.17 11.47
C THR A 39 10.43 1.58 10.07
N ALA A 40 9.24 1.16 9.60
CA ALA A 40 9.03 0.67 8.25
C ALA A 40 9.37 1.72 7.17
N ARG A 41 9.30 3.01 7.51
CA ARG A 41 9.65 4.15 6.64
C ARG A 41 9.10 4.06 5.20
N PRO A 42 7.81 3.75 4.99
CA PRO A 42 7.27 3.63 3.65
C PRO A 42 7.37 4.96 2.87
N GLU A 43 7.66 4.87 1.57
CA GLU A 43 7.65 6.00 0.63
C GLU A 43 6.27 6.28 0.05
N VAL A 44 5.38 5.28 0.05
CA VAL A 44 3.99 5.37 -0.42
C VAL A 44 3.09 4.53 0.48
N ILE A 45 1.89 5.02 0.77
CA ILE A 45 0.83 4.25 1.43
C ILE A 45 -0.11 3.68 0.36
N LEU A 46 -0.25 2.36 0.29
CA LEU A 46 -1.23 1.71 -0.59
C LEU A 46 -2.48 1.35 0.21
N MET A 47 -3.64 1.85 -0.20
CA MET A 47 -4.94 1.59 0.44
C MET A 47 -5.96 1.08 -0.56
N MET A 48 -6.93 0.34 -0.04
CA MET A 48 -8.12 -0.03 -0.81
C MET A 48 -9.22 1.01 -0.62
N ASP A 49 -9.96 1.33 -1.69
CA ASP A 49 -11.10 2.26 -1.63
C ASP A 49 -12.30 1.70 -0.85
N ASN A 50 -12.41 0.37 -0.74
CA ASN A 50 -13.57 -0.33 -0.22
C ASN A 50 -13.25 -1.32 0.91
N ALA A 51 -12.16 -1.09 1.65
CA ALA A 51 -11.81 -1.90 2.82
C ALA A 51 -12.36 -1.28 4.12
N GLY A 52 -13.67 -1.44 4.34
CA GLY A 52 -14.34 -0.95 5.54
C GLY A 52 -14.76 0.53 5.43
N PRO A 53 -14.89 1.24 6.56
CA PRO A 53 -15.26 2.66 6.56
C PRO A 53 -14.28 3.50 5.74
N ALA A 54 -14.82 4.44 4.95
CA ALA A 54 -13.99 5.34 4.16
C ALA A 54 -13.15 6.23 5.10
N VAL A 55 -11.83 6.18 4.92
CA VAL A 55 -10.86 7.05 5.60
C VAL A 55 -10.42 8.10 4.60
N SER A 56 -10.68 9.38 4.91
CA SER A 56 -10.22 10.49 4.07
C SER A 56 -8.70 10.62 4.10
N ASP A 57 -8.11 11.25 3.09
CA ASP A 57 -6.67 11.50 3.07
C ASP A 57 -6.23 12.40 4.23
N ASP A 58 -7.04 13.40 4.59
CA ASP A 58 -6.75 14.27 5.73
C ASP A 58 -6.76 13.50 7.06
N GLU A 59 -7.71 12.59 7.24
CA GLU A 59 -7.74 11.70 8.39
C GLU A 59 -6.50 10.78 8.42
N LEU A 60 -6.17 10.14 7.29
CA LEU A 60 -4.99 9.29 7.16
C LEU A 60 -3.70 10.04 7.56
N PHE A 61 -3.49 11.23 6.99
CA PHE A 61 -2.28 12.03 7.22
C PHE A 61 -2.30 12.80 8.54
N SER A 62 -3.43 12.85 9.24
CA SER A 62 -3.51 13.36 10.62
C SER A 62 -2.96 12.38 11.65
N ASN A 63 -2.83 11.09 11.29
CA ASN A 63 -2.26 10.08 12.18
C ASN A 63 -0.76 10.36 12.42
N PRO A 64 -0.30 10.53 13.68
CA PRO A 64 1.09 10.91 13.98
C PRO A 64 2.14 9.91 13.49
N SER A 65 1.87 8.60 13.55
CA SER A 65 2.82 7.58 13.10
C SER A 65 2.93 7.57 11.58
N ILE A 66 1.82 7.78 10.86
CA ILE A 66 1.83 7.98 9.41
C ILE A 66 2.55 9.28 9.02
N ALA A 67 2.19 10.40 9.64
CA ALA A 67 2.76 11.72 9.34
C ALA A 67 4.29 11.77 9.54
N SER A 68 4.84 10.90 10.39
CA SER A 68 6.27 10.78 10.66
C SER A 68 7.02 9.90 9.64
N THR A 69 6.34 9.29 8.66
CA THR A 69 6.96 8.51 7.58
C THR A 69 7.26 9.37 6.36
N PRO A 70 8.16 8.93 5.45
CA PRO A 70 8.37 9.60 4.16
C PRO A 70 7.07 9.76 3.35
N ALA A 71 6.21 8.72 3.31
CA ALA A 71 4.91 8.76 2.66
C ALA A 71 3.98 9.81 3.27
N GLY A 72 3.92 9.90 4.59
CA GLY A 72 3.08 10.87 5.30
C GLY A 72 3.55 12.32 5.08
N ALA A 73 4.86 12.56 5.17
CA ALA A 73 5.45 13.87 4.92
C ALA A 73 5.22 14.35 3.48
N ALA A 74 5.30 13.43 2.51
CA ALA A 74 5.04 13.71 1.10
C ALA A 74 3.54 13.63 0.72
N ARG A 75 2.67 13.28 1.68
CA ARG A 75 1.24 12.98 1.47
C ARG A 75 0.99 12.04 0.28
N LYS A 76 1.79 10.97 0.19
CA LYS A 76 1.73 9.98 -0.89
C LYS A 76 0.85 8.80 -0.49
N VAL A 77 -0.33 8.74 -1.07
CA VAL A 77 -1.25 7.59 -0.99
C VAL A 77 -1.67 7.16 -2.39
N ILE A 78 -1.65 5.86 -2.64
CA ILE A 78 -2.26 5.21 -3.80
C ILE A 78 -3.51 4.52 -3.30
N ARG A 79 -4.63 4.74 -3.98
CA ARG A 79 -5.90 4.09 -3.68
C ARG A 79 -6.38 3.29 -4.88
N MET A 80 -6.78 2.05 -4.65
CA MET A 80 -7.27 1.15 -5.68
C MET A 80 -8.45 0.32 -5.15
N ASP A 81 -9.30 -0.20 -6.03
CA ASP A 81 -10.35 -1.15 -5.64
C ASP A 81 -9.73 -2.43 -5.06
N GLY A 82 -10.23 -2.88 -3.91
CA GLY A 82 -9.68 -4.04 -3.21
C GLY A 82 -9.86 -5.36 -3.95
N GLY A 83 -11.00 -5.55 -4.63
CA GLY A 83 -11.25 -6.75 -5.43
C GLY A 83 -10.35 -6.81 -6.67
N TYR A 84 -10.07 -5.66 -7.27
CA TYR A 84 -9.12 -5.49 -8.36
C TYR A 84 -7.68 -5.77 -7.91
N LEU A 85 -7.27 -5.19 -6.78
CA LEU A 85 -5.92 -5.26 -6.25
C LEU A 85 -5.58 -6.65 -5.67
N LEU A 86 -6.50 -7.27 -4.93
CA LEU A 86 -6.22 -8.47 -4.13
C LEU A 86 -6.89 -9.74 -4.66
N GLY A 87 -7.72 -9.64 -5.70
CA GLY A 87 -8.51 -10.77 -6.19
C GLY A 87 -7.73 -11.78 -7.03
N PHE A 88 -6.57 -11.41 -7.59
CA PHE A 88 -5.72 -12.29 -8.43
C PHE A 88 -6.52 -13.05 -9.53
N GLY A 89 -7.43 -12.34 -10.21
CA GLY A 89 -8.29 -12.88 -11.25
C GLY A 89 -7.85 -12.52 -12.69
N PRO A 90 -8.77 -12.55 -13.67
CA PRO A 90 -8.46 -12.22 -15.07
C PRO A 90 -7.84 -10.83 -15.29
N ARG A 91 -8.10 -9.90 -14.35
CA ARG A 91 -7.60 -8.51 -14.39
C ARG A 91 -6.29 -8.28 -13.64
N THR A 92 -5.62 -9.33 -13.18
CA THR A 92 -4.37 -9.20 -12.39
C THR A 92 -3.29 -8.42 -13.12
N ALA A 93 -3.12 -8.67 -14.43
CA ALA A 93 -2.12 -7.97 -15.23
C ALA A 93 -2.38 -6.45 -15.30
N GLU A 94 -3.65 -6.06 -15.41
CA GLU A 94 -4.06 -4.65 -15.41
C GLU A 94 -3.77 -4.01 -14.04
N ALA A 95 -4.12 -4.71 -12.94
CA ALA A 95 -3.88 -4.21 -11.59
C ALA A 95 -2.39 -4.02 -11.29
N ILE A 96 -1.54 -4.97 -11.74
CA ILE A 96 -0.08 -4.86 -11.63
C ILE A 96 0.41 -3.63 -12.40
N ARG A 97 -0.03 -3.45 -13.65
CA ARG A 97 0.38 -2.32 -14.50
C ARG A 97 -0.04 -1.00 -13.89
N ASP A 98 -1.29 -0.87 -13.45
CA ASP A 98 -1.81 0.39 -12.89
C ASP A 98 -1.13 0.76 -11.57
N LEU A 99 -0.83 -0.25 -10.73
CA LEU A 99 -0.02 -0.03 -9.52
C LEU A 99 1.40 0.40 -9.88
N ALA A 100 2.05 -0.25 -10.85
CA ALA A 100 3.39 0.13 -11.30
C ALA A 100 3.43 1.55 -11.88
N VAL A 101 2.44 1.93 -12.71
CA VAL A 101 2.29 3.31 -13.22
C VAL A 101 2.09 4.30 -12.07
N SER A 102 1.34 3.93 -11.03
CA SER A 102 1.13 4.81 -9.87
C SER A 102 2.41 4.96 -9.02
N LEU A 103 3.25 3.92 -8.95
CA LEU A 103 4.53 3.95 -8.23
C LEU A 103 5.63 4.74 -8.96
N TYR A 104 5.73 4.60 -10.29
CA TYR A 104 6.85 5.11 -11.09
C TYR A 104 6.47 6.22 -12.09
N GLY A 105 5.18 6.51 -12.27
CA GLY A 105 4.69 7.46 -13.26
C GLY A 105 4.88 6.97 -14.71
N GLY A 106 5.07 7.92 -15.64
CA GLY A 106 5.20 7.67 -17.08
C GLY A 106 6.46 6.94 -17.55
N GLN A 107 7.22 6.31 -16.63
CA GLN A 107 8.36 5.46 -16.96
C GLN A 107 7.95 4.03 -17.33
N VAL A 108 6.68 3.67 -17.14
CA VAL A 108 6.12 2.39 -17.59
C VAL A 108 5.71 2.53 -19.06
N THR A 109 6.55 2.06 -19.98
CA THR A 109 6.23 1.97 -21.41
C THR A 109 5.50 0.65 -21.71
N ASP A 110 4.49 0.70 -22.57
CA ASP A 110 3.73 -0.46 -23.07
C ASP A 110 4.59 -1.54 -23.73
#